data_AF-A0AAD6WBV7-F1
#
_entry.id   AF-A0AAD6WBV7-F1
#
_cell.length_a   1.000
_cell.length_b   1.000
_cell.length_c   1.000
_cell.angle_alpha   90.00
_cell.angle_beta   90.00
_cell.angle_gamma   90.00
#
_symmetry.space_group_name_H-M   'P 1'
#
loop_
_entity.id
_entity.type
_entity.pdbx_description
1 polymer ?
#
loop_
_entity_poly.entity_id
_entity_poly.type
_entity_poly.pdbx_seq_one_letter_code
_entity_poly.pdbx_strand_id
1 'polypeptide(L)'
;MAESYDVECNETSKPPRAFLRSIKMELVNITIERGAVVKGPVISVDSSGRQEGVPVNLEGTPFFFSYTNFFIAVGCNTRATLWTKTGTTEHVGCDSICSNGACSGKDCCQDMLW
;
A
#
# COMPACT_ATOMS: atom_id res chain seq x y z
N MET A 1 -6.59 -8.58 25.63
CA MET A 1 -6.35 -7.71 24.46
C MET A 1 -6.20 -8.62 23.26
N ALA A 2 -6.80 -8.32 22.11
CA ALA A 2 -6.60 -9.14 20.93
C ALA A 2 -5.16 -8.93 20.44
N GLU A 3 -4.35 -10.00 20.37
CA GLU A 3 -2.92 -9.96 19.96
C GLU A 3 -2.71 -9.27 18.60
N SER A 4 -3.75 -9.13 17.79
CA SER A 4 -3.68 -8.52 16.47
C SER A 4 -3.36 -7.02 16.48
N TYR A 5 -3.59 -6.31 17.59
CA TYR A 5 -3.33 -4.87 17.71
C TYR A 5 -2.01 -4.53 18.43
N ASP A 6 -1.20 -5.54 18.75
CA ASP A 6 0.06 -5.32 19.45
C ASP A 6 1.03 -4.48 18.61
N VAL A 7 1.62 -3.49 19.26
CA VAL A 7 2.67 -2.63 18.71
C VAL A 7 4.01 -3.06 19.28
N GLU A 8 4.96 -3.35 18.39
CA GLU A 8 6.34 -3.66 18.72
C GLU A 8 7.23 -2.47 18.37
N CYS A 9 8.07 -2.02 19.31
CA CYS A 9 9.04 -0.95 19.07
C CYS A 9 10.41 -1.53 18.73
N ASN A 10 10.93 -1.17 17.56
CA ASN A 10 12.30 -1.45 17.17
C ASN A 10 13.25 -0.37 17.72
N GLU A 11 13.76 -0.61 18.92
CA GLU A 11 14.72 0.25 19.62
C GLU A 11 16.12 0.28 18.96
N THR A 12 16.42 -0.65 18.03
CA THR A 12 17.72 -0.65 17.33
C THR A 12 17.79 0.40 16.22
N SER A 13 16.62 0.85 15.73
CA SER A 13 16.53 1.92 14.74
C SER A 13 16.75 3.30 15.37
N LYS A 14 17.32 4.24 14.62
CA LYS A 14 17.56 5.62 15.07
C LYS A 14 16.88 6.61 14.11
N PRO A 15 15.80 7.29 14.52
CA PRO A 15 15.07 7.15 15.79
C PRO A 15 14.37 5.78 15.91
N PRO A 16 13.96 5.35 17.12
CA PRO A 16 13.15 4.16 17.33
C PRO A 16 11.87 4.18 16.50
N ARG A 17 11.46 3.03 15.98
CA ARG A 17 10.31 2.88 15.08
C ARG A 17 9.32 1.86 15.61
N ALA A 18 8.04 2.20 15.57
CA ALA A 18 6.95 1.30 15.95
C ALA A 18 6.49 0.45 14.77
N PHE A 19 6.04 -0.77 15.03
CA PHE A 19 5.52 -1.71 14.04
C PHE A 19 4.26 -2.39 14.56
N LEU A 20 3.27 -2.61 13.69
CA LEU A 20 2.14 -3.49 14.00
C LEU A 20 2.57 -4.95 13.85
N ARG A 21 2.57 -5.70 14.96
CA ARG A 21 3.16 -7.04 15.02
C ARG A 21 2.49 -8.04 14.07
N SER A 22 1.17 -7.95 13.92
CA SER A 22 0.35 -8.85 13.11
C SER A 22 0.62 -8.73 11.61
N ILE A 23 0.90 -7.52 11.10
CA ILE A 23 1.12 -7.25 9.67
C ILE A 23 2.56 -6.85 9.34
N LYS A 24 3.42 -6.72 10.36
CA LYS A 24 4.85 -6.36 10.25
C LYS A 24 5.12 -5.06 9.48
N MET A 25 4.22 -4.09 9.58
CA MET A 25 4.36 -2.79 8.93
C MET A 25 4.72 -1.69 9.93
N GLU A 26 5.56 -0.75 9.49
CA GLU A 26 5.97 0.40 10.31
C GLU A 26 4.74 1.28 10.58
N LEU A 27 4.42 1.46 11.85
CA LEU A 27 3.31 2.28 12.33
C LEU A 27 3.76 3.73 12.43
N VAL A 28 3.10 4.59 11.66
CA VAL A 28 3.42 6.02 11.57
C VAL A 28 2.53 6.83 12.51
N ASN A 29 1.24 6.51 12.56
CA ASN A 29 0.28 7.22 13.41
C ASN A 29 -0.92 6.32 13.75
N ILE A 30 -1.57 6.60 14.87
CA ILE A 30 -2.85 5.96 15.24
C ILE A 30 -3.81 7.07 15.64
N THR A 31 -5.00 7.06 15.03
CA THR A 31 -6.08 7.97 15.43
C THR A 31 -7.39 7.20 15.50
N ILE A 32 -8.31 7.66 16.35
CA ILE A 32 -9.63 7.04 16.48
C ILE A 32 -10.42 7.18 15.17
N GLU A 33 -10.25 8.31 14.45
CA GLU A 33 -10.99 8.60 13.21
C GLU A 33 -10.43 7.88 11.98
N ARG A 34 -9.10 7.74 11.85
CA ARG A 34 -8.46 7.18 10.64
C ARG A 34 -7.87 5.79 10.84
N GLY A 35 -7.94 5.25 12.06
CA GLY A 35 -7.31 3.98 12.40
C GLY A 35 -5.78 4.08 12.46
N ALA A 36 -5.12 2.97 12.13
CA ALA A 36 -3.67 2.87 12.08
C ALA A 36 -3.13 3.24 10.70
N VAL A 37 -2.23 4.21 10.64
CA VAL A 37 -1.52 4.63 9.43
C VAL A 37 -0.16 3.95 9.42
N VAL A 38 0.10 3.16 8.39
CA VAL A 38 1.34 2.39 8.24
C VAL A 38 2.08 2.78 6.96
N LYS A 39 3.38 2.49 6.91
CA LYS A 39 4.13 2.53 5.64
C LYS A 39 3.80 1.32 4.80
N GLY A 40 3.06 1.54 3.71
CA GLY A 40 2.79 0.52 2.70
C GLY A 40 4.04 0.11 1.92
N PRO A 41 4.01 -1.06 1.26
CA PRO A 41 5.12 -1.49 0.41
C PRO A 41 5.25 -0.56 -0.80
N VAL A 42 6.49 -0.20 -1.14
CA VAL A 42 6.84 0.47 -2.39
C VAL A 42 7.41 -0.58 -3.34
N ILE A 43 6.78 -0.71 -4.51
CA ILE A 43 7.18 -1.69 -5.51
C ILE A 43 7.79 -0.93 -6.68
N SER A 44 9.07 -1.16 -6.92
CA SER A 44 9.78 -0.65 -8.10
C SER A 44 9.96 -1.79 -9.08
N VAL A 45 9.40 -1.61 -10.27
CA VAL A 45 9.46 -2.58 -11.36
C VAL A 45 10.33 -2.02 -12.47
N ASP A 46 11.16 -2.86 -13.07
CA ASP A 46 11.86 -2.47 -14.29
C ASP A 46 10.86 -2.42 -15.47
N SER A 47 11.25 -1.74 -16.54
CA SER A 47 10.37 -1.48 -17.69
C SER A 47 10.03 -2.72 -18.52
N SER A 48 10.38 -3.94 -18.08
CA SER A 48 10.16 -5.15 -18.84
C SER A 48 9.11 -6.08 -18.20
N GLY A 49 7.93 -6.08 -18.82
CA GLY A 49 6.89 -7.09 -18.58
C GLY A 49 5.98 -6.82 -17.38
N ARG A 50 5.07 -7.78 -17.14
CA ARG A 50 4.20 -7.78 -15.94
C ARG A 50 5.04 -8.23 -14.76
N GLN A 51 5.10 -7.41 -13.73
CA GLN A 51 5.75 -7.74 -12.47
C GLN A 51 4.72 -7.69 -11.34
N GLU A 52 4.88 -8.59 -10.37
CA GLU A 52 4.06 -8.63 -9.16
C GLU A 52 4.89 -8.15 -7.97
N GLY A 53 4.31 -7.24 -7.19
CA GLY A 53 4.96 -6.72 -6.00
C GLY A 53 4.78 -7.60 -4.77
N VAL A 54 5.36 -7.17 -3.65
CA VAL A 54 5.16 -7.82 -2.36
C VAL A 54 3.70 -7.64 -1.93
N PRO A 55 2.93 -8.73 -1.72
CA PRO A 55 1.54 -8.62 -1.32
C PRO A 55 1.41 -8.13 0.12
N VAL A 56 0.35 -7.38 0.38
CA VAL A 56 -0.05 -7.03 1.75
C VAL A 56 -1.00 -8.10 2.27
N ASN A 57 -0.57 -8.82 3.31
CA ASN A 57 -1.37 -9.87 3.91
C ASN A 57 -2.07 -9.38 5.18
N LEU A 58 -3.39 -9.21 5.11
CA LEU A 58 -4.25 -8.86 6.24
C LEU A 58 -5.09 -10.07 6.71
N GLU A 59 -4.90 -11.26 6.11
CA GLU A 59 -5.66 -12.46 6.43
C GLU A 59 -5.47 -12.88 7.88
N GLY A 60 -6.57 -13.19 8.58
CA GLY A 60 -6.54 -13.51 10.00
C GLY A 60 -6.30 -12.32 10.92
N THR A 61 -6.20 -11.10 10.39
CA THR A 61 -6.14 -9.85 11.16
C THR A 61 -7.48 -9.12 11.09
N PRO A 62 -7.81 -8.24 12.06
CA PRO A 62 -9.02 -7.43 12.02
C PRO A 62 -8.88 -6.17 11.14
N PHE A 63 -7.76 -6.02 10.41
CA PHE A 63 -7.49 -4.84 9.60
C PHE A 63 -8.06 -4.99 8.19
N PHE A 64 -8.49 -3.86 7.63
CA PHE A 64 -8.88 -3.69 6.24
C PHE A 64 -8.34 -2.35 5.72
N PHE A 65 -8.21 -2.21 4.40
CA PHE A 65 -7.82 -0.93 3.82
C PHE A 65 -8.93 0.10 4.02
N SER A 66 -8.57 1.29 4.55
CA SER A 66 -9.52 2.39 4.62
C SER A 66 -9.83 2.90 3.21
N TYR A 67 -11.11 3.19 2.95
CA TYR A 67 -11.62 3.80 1.70
C TYR A 67 -10.97 5.14 1.35
N THR A 68 -10.24 5.76 2.29
CA THR A 68 -9.55 7.04 2.05
C THR A 68 -8.09 6.86 1.61
N ASN A 69 -7.64 5.62 1.36
CA ASN A 69 -6.32 5.36 0.82
C ASN A 69 -6.28 5.50 -0.70
N PHE A 70 -5.15 6.00 -1.19
CA PHE A 70 -4.86 6.09 -2.61
C PHE A 70 -3.84 5.04 -3.00
N PHE A 71 -4.14 4.32 -4.07
CA PHE A 71 -3.19 3.50 -4.81
C PHE A 71 -2.54 4.36 -5.89
N ILE A 72 -1.21 4.46 -5.87
CA ILE A 72 -0.46 5.34 -6.77
C ILE A 72 0.59 4.51 -7.51
N ALA A 73 0.69 4.70 -8.81
CA ALA A 73 1.77 4.18 -9.64
C ALA A 73 2.42 5.29 -10.43
N VAL A 74 3.75 5.33 -10.44
CA VAL A 74 4.54 6.32 -11.16
C VAL A 74 5.26 5.62 -12.31
N GLY A 75 5.06 6.09 -13.53
CA GLY A 75 5.60 5.46 -14.72
C GLY A 75 4.97 5.96 -16.01
N CYS A 76 5.63 5.63 -17.12
CA CYS A 76 5.23 5.98 -18.48
C CYS A 76 4.56 4.75 -19.10
N ASN A 77 3.38 4.88 -19.70
CA ASN A 77 2.62 3.74 -20.26
C ASN A 77 2.48 2.58 -19.26
N THR A 78 2.18 2.91 -18.01
CA THR A 78 2.11 1.94 -16.91
C THR A 78 0.67 1.65 -16.56
N ARG A 79 0.32 0.36 -16.49
CA ARG A 79 -0.90 -0.15 -15.89
C ARG A 79 -0.56 -0.82 -14.57
N ALA A 80 -1.13 -0.32 -13.48
CA ALA A 80 -0.92 -0.86 -12.14
C ALA A 80 -2.25 -1.25 -11.53
N THR A 81 -2.27 -2.37 -10.81
CA THR A 81 -3.50 -3.02 -10.36
C THR A 81 -3.22 -3.73 -9.04
N LEU A 82 -4.19 -3.63 -8.13
CA LEU A 82 -4.20 -4.34 -6.86
C LEU A 82 -5.33 -5.36 -6.91
N TRP A 83 -4.98 -6.63 -6.74
CA TRP A 83 -5.96 -7.72 -6.70
C TRP A 83 -6.09 -8.28 -5.29
N THR A 84 -7.25 -8.86 -5.00
CA THR A 84 -7.39 -9.74 -3.85
C THR A 84 -6.56 -11.02 -4.06
N LYS A 85 -6.19 -11.69 -2.97
CA LYS A 85 -5.34 -12.91 -2.99
C LYS A 85 -5.85 -14.00 -3.96
N THR A 86 -7.16 -14.11 -4.17
CA THR A 86 -7.75 -15.09 -5.08
C THR A 86 -7.56 -14.75 -6.56
N GLY A 87 -7.10 -13.53 -6.89
CA GLY A 87 -6.89 -13.04 -8.26
C GLY A 87 -8.18 -12.85 -9.06
N THR A 88 -9.34 -13.12 -8.45
CA THR A 88 -10.65 -13.08 -9.11
C THR A 88 -11.24 -11.68 -9.16
N THR A 89 -10.78 -10.79 -8.28
CA THR A 89 -11.35 -9.46 -8.11
C THR A 89 -10.23 -8.42 -8.10
N GLU A 90 -10.25 -7.53 -9.08
CA GLU A 90 -9.46 -6.30 -9.06
C GLU A 90 -10.06 -5.36 -8.00
N HIS A 91 -9.26 -5.01 -7.01
CA HIS A 91 -9.66 -4.12 -5.93
C HIS A 91 -9.44 -2.66 -6.30
N VAL A 92 -8.44 -2.35 -7.12
CA VAL A 92 -8.25 -1.03 -7.74
C VAL A 92 -7.29 -1.17 -8.93
N GLY A 93 -7.44 -0.30 -9.93
CA GLY A 93 -6.56 -0.25 -11.08
C GLY A 93 -6.39 1.16 -11.58
N CYS A 94 -5.21 1.49 -12.11
CA CYS A 94 -5.00 2.75 -12.78
C CYS A 94 -4.00 2.62 -13.94
N ASP A 95 -4.17 3.49 -14.94
CA ASP A 95 -3.35 3.56 -16.14
C ASP A 95 -2.74 4.96 -16.28
N SER A 96 -1.52 5.02 -16.80
CA SER A 96 -0.79 6.26 -17.08
C SER A 96 -0.28 6.25 -18.52
N ILE A 97 -0.26 7.42 -19.14
CA ILE A 97 0.36 7.63 -20.46
C ILE A 97 1.56 8.55 -20.37
N CYS A 98 2.50 8.39 -21.30
CA CYS A 98 3.65 9.27 -21.42
C CYS A 98 3.23 10.68 -21.88
N SER A 99 3.46 11.70 -21.05
CA SER A 99 3.19 13.08 -21.44
C SER A 99 3.87 14.06 -20.49
N ASN A 100 4.63 15.04 -21.00
CA ASN A 100 5.25 16.10 -20.19
C ASN A 100 4.18 16.89 -19.40
N GLY A 101 3.84 16.45 -18.20
CA GLY A 101 2.71 16.95 -17.43
C GLY A 101 2.76 16.59 -15.96
N ALA A 102 1.72 16.98 -15.23
CA ALA A 102 1.58 16.65 -13.80
C ALA A 102 1.08 15.22 -13.60
N CYS A 103 1.40 14.66 -12.44
CA CYS A 103 1.01 13.33 -11.96
C CYS A 103 -0.52 13.20 -11.78
N SER A 104 -1.25 13.09 -12.89
CA SER A 104 -2.72 13.01 -12.96
C SER A 104 -3.15 12.26 -14.22
N GLY A 105 -2.75 10.99 -14.33
CA GLY A 105 -2.94 10.15 -15.54
C GLY A 105 -1.85 10.33 -16.60
N LYS A 106 -0.92 11.26 -16.36
CA LYS A 106 0.28 11.52 -17.18
C LYS A 106 1.51 11.29 -16.31
N ASP A 107 2.42 10.42 -16.76
CA ASP A 107 3.63 9.99 -16.06
C ASP A 107 3.40 9.34 -14.67
N CYS A 108 2.17 9.35 -14.17
CA CYS A 108 1.70 8.60 -13.00
C CYS A 108 0.18 8.41 -13.08
N CYS A 109 -0.35 7.51 -12.26
CA CYS A 109 -1.77 7.36 -12.00
C CYS A 109 -2.04 7.17 -10.52
N GLN A 110 -3.23 7.58 -10.08
CA GLN A 110 -3.73 7.36 -8.73
C GLN A 110 -5.21 7.01 -8.78
N ASP A 111 -5.65 6.12 -7.89
CA ASP A 111 -7.06 5.79 -7.71
C ASP A 111 -7.35 5.40 -6.25
N MET A 112 -8.60 5.53 -5.82
CA MET A 112 -9.03 5.29 -4.45
C MET A 112 -9.35 3.80 -4.24
N LEU A 113 -8.96 3.25 -3.08
CA LEU A 113 -9.35 1.88 -2.70
C LEU A 113 -10.86 1.85 -2.39
N TRP A 114 -11.62 0.97 -3.07
CA TRP A 114 -13.07 0.84 -2.92
C TRP A 114 -13.49 -0.46 -2.24
#